data_AF-A0A9X9R444-F1
#
_entry.id   AF-A0A9X9R444-F1
#
_cell.length_a   1.000
_cell.length_b   1.000
_cell.length_c   1.000
_cell.angle_alpha   90.00
_cell.angle_beta   90.00
_cell.angle_gamma   90.00
#
_symmetry.space_group_name_H-M   'P 1'
#
loop_
_entity.id
_entity.type
_entity.pdbx_description
1 polymer ?
#
loop_
_entity_poly.entity_id
_entity_poly.type
_entity_poly.pdbx_seq_one_letter_code
_entity_poly.pdbx_strand_id
1 'polypeptide(L)' 'MTEELGVLLDKEGIEYVKMVFDDGFVWTVRNPLNAALLKRQEAEQFPQFTWVPLTDL' A
#
# COMPACT_ATOMS: atom_id res chain seq x y z
N MET A 1 -3.25 -10.84 -16.32
CA MET A 1 -3.71 -10.71 -14.92
C MET A 1 -3.99 -9.24 -14.71
N THR A 2 -5.19 -8.88 -14.27
CA THR A 2 -5.56 -7.49 -14.00
C THR A 2 -4.65 -6.97 -12.89
N GLU A 3 -3.97 -5.85 -13.13
CA GLU A 3 -3.06 -5.24 -12.15
C GLU A 3 -3.90 -4.59 -11.04
N GLU A 4 -4.38 -5.41 -10.12
CA GLU A 4 -5.25 -4.99 -9.04
C GLU A 4 -4.47 -4.11 -8.05
N LEU A 5 -5.02 -2.91 -7.84
CA LEU A 5 -4.46 -1.88 -6.98
C LEU A 5 -5.16 -1.90 -5.62
N GLY A 6 -4.40 -1.58 -4.58
CA GLY A 6 -4.90 -1.56 -3.21
C GLY A 6 -4.01 -0.74 -2.28
N VAL A 7 -4.36 -0.79 -1.00
CA VAL A 7 -3.64 -0.13 0.10
C VAL A 7 -3.16 -1.16 1.13
N LEU A 8 -2.25 -0.74 2.01
CA LEU A 8 -1.82 -1.53 3.16
C LEU A 8 -2.60 -1.07 4.39
N LEU A 9 -3.24 -1.99 5.11
CA LEU A 9 -3.86 -1.73 6.42
C LEU A 9 -2.98 -2.27 7.53
N ASP A 10 -2.79 -1.48 8.59
CA ASP A 10 -2.26 -2.01 9.84
C ASP A 10 -3.33 -2.74 10.66
N LYS A 11 -2.93 -3.24 11.84
CA LYS A 11 -3.81 -3.97 12.76
C LYS A 11 -4.94 -3.10 13.34
N GLU A 12 -4.78 -1.78 13.31
CA GLU A 12 -5.77 -0.81 13.77
C GLU A 12 -6.68 -0.34 12.62
N GLY A 13 -6.49 -0.88 11.41
CA GLY A 13 -7.25 -0.51 10.21
C GLY A 13 -6.81 0.82 9.61
N ILE A 14 -5.61 1.31 9.96
CA ILE A 14 -5.07 2.54 9.40
C ILE A 14 -4.45 2.24 8.05
N GLU A 15 -4.80 3.07 7.06
CA GLU A 15 -4.32 2.99 5.69
C GLU A 15 -2.92 3.58 5.52
N TYR A 16 -2.06 2.81 4.85
CA TYR A 16 -0.71 3.15 4.44
C TYR A 16 -0.50 2.86 2.98
N VAL A 17 0.37 3.67 2.38
CA VAL A 17 0.62 3.62 0.95
C VAL A 17 2.11 3.62 0.71
N LYS A 18 2.51 2.92 -0.35
CA LYS A 18 3.92 2.73 -0.70
C LYS A 18 4.38 3.94 -1.48
N MET A 19 5.37 4.66 -0.97
CA MET A 19 6.02 5.74 -1.70
C MET A 19 7.47 5.34 -2.00
N VAL A 20 7.84 5.42 -3.28
CA VAL A 20 9.21 5.24 -3.75
C VAL A 20 9.78 6.63 -3.99
N PHE A 21 10.84 6.97 -3.27
CA PHE A 21 11.54 8.24 -3.42
C PHE A 21 12.70 8.11 -4.41
N ASP A 22 13.11 9.24 -4.97
CA ASP A 22 14.23 9.32 -5.94
C ASP A 22 15.57 8.86 -5.35
N ASP A 23 15.68 8.82 -4.02
CA ASP A 23 16.84 8.32 -3.27
C ASP A 23 16.87 6.78 -3.14
N GLY A 24 15.88 6.09 -3.69
CA GLY A 24 15.76 4.63 -3.67
C GLY A 24 15.18 4.06 -2.37
N PHE A 25 14.82 4.90 -1.40
CA PHE A 25 14.19 4.43 -0.16
C PHE A 25 12.68 4.23 -0.37
N VAL A 26 12.15 3.20 0.29
CA VAL A 26 10.72 2.85 0.25
C VAL A 26 10.11 3.11 1.61
N TRP A 27 9.09 3.95 1.66
CA TRP A 27 8.42 4.33 2.91
C TRP A 27 6.94 3.97 2.87
N THR A 28 6.41 3.58 4.02
CA THR A 28 4.97 3.44 4.26
C THR A 28 4.47 4.68 4.99
N VAL A 29 3.68 5.50 4.31
CA VAL A 29 3.15 6.75 4.88
C VAL A 29 1.65 6.65 5.08
N ARG A 30 1.17 7.16 6.21
CA ARG A 30 -0.27 7.32 6.48
C ARG A 30 -0.80 8.45 5.60
N ASN A 31 -1.55 8.14 4.56
CA ASN A 31 -2.02 9.16 3.64
C ASN A 31 -3.38 8.79 3.00
N PRO A 32 -4.49 9.38 3.49
CA PRO A 32 -5.83 9.08 2.98
C PRO A 32 -6.19 9.81 1.67
N LEU A 33 -5.32 10.69 1.13
CA LEU A 33 -5.70 11.59 0.04
C LEU A 33 -4.82 11.50 -1.23
N ASN A 34 -3.62 10.92 -1.18
CA ASN A 34 -2.69 11.02 -2.32
C ASN A 34 -1.66 9.89 -2.44
N ALA A 35 -2.15 8.67 -2.43
CA ALA A 35 -1.34 7.49 -2.43
C ALA A 35 -0.99 6.95 -3.81
N ALA A 36 0.29 6.68 -4.05
CA ALA A 36 0.65 5.71 -5.08
C ALA A 36 0.10 4.35 -4.65
N LEU A 37 -0.96 3.96 -5.34
CA LEU A 37 -1.61 2.67 -5.22
C LEU A 37 -0.61 1.56 -5.52
N LEU A 38 -0.61 0.50 -4.71
CA LEU A 38 0.34 -0.60 -4.90
C LEU A 38 -0.36 -1.87 -5.39
N LYS A 39 0.32 -2.61 -6.26
CA LYS A 39 -0.13 -3.92 -6.71
C LYS A 39 0.00 -4.92 -5.57
N ARG A 40 -0.86 -5.94 -5.58
CA ARG A 40 -0.80 -7.05 -4.60
C ARG A 40 0.59 -7.66 -4.45
N GLN A 41 1.33 -7.86 -5.54
CA GLN A 41 2.69 -8.40 -5.51
C GLN A 41 3.69 -7.49 -4.79
N GLU A 42 3.53 -6.17 -4.90
CA GLU A 42 4.40 -5.22 -4.21
C GLU A 42 4.12 -5.19 -2.71
N ALA A 43 2.89 -5.50 -2.31
CA ALA A 43 2.48 -5.59 -0.91
C ALA A 43 3.13 -6.76 -0.17
N GLU A 44 3.52 -7.82 -0.87
CA GLU A 44 4.18 -9.01 -0.29
C GLU A 44 5.51 -8.65 0.40
N GLN A 45 6.11 -7.51 0.05
CA GLN A 45 7.32 -6.97 0.69
C GLN A 45 7.07 -6.46 2.12
N PHE A 46 5.81 -6.27 2.51
CA PHE A 46 5.42 -5.72 3.81
C PHE A 46 4.48 -6.69 4.57
N PRO A 47 4.99 -7.82 5.07
CA PRO A 47 4.18 -8.86 5.71
C PRO A 47 3.50 -8.41 7.02
N GLN A 48 3.91 -7.27 7.58
CA GLN A 48 3.30 -6.70 8.79
C GLN A 48 1.96 -5.98 8.53
N PHE A 49 1.61 -5.73 7.25
CA PHE A 49 0.38 -5.09 6.85
C PHE A 49 -0.53 -6.05 6.07
N THR A 50 -1.82 -5.76 6.07
CA THR A 50 -2.81 -6.47 5.24
C THR A 50 -3.05 -5.69 3.97
N TRP A 51 -2.86 -6.29 2.81
CA TRP A 51 -3.23 -5.64 1.55
C TRP A 51 -4.74 -5.75 1.33
N VAL A 52 -5.38 -4.63 1.02
CA VAL A 52 -6.81 -4.55 0.74
C VAL A 52 -7.02 -3.91 -0.63
N PRO A 53 -7.80 -4.56 -1.53
CA PRO A 53 -8.08 -3.99 -2.85
C PRO A 53 -8.95 -2.75 -2.72
N LEU A 54 -8.82 -1.81 -3.66
CA LEU A 54 -9.61 -0.57 -3.64
C LEU A 54 -11.12 -0.78 -3.74
N THR A 55 -11.58 -1.93 -4.23
CA THR A 55 -13.01 -2.27 -4.30
C THR A 55 -13.64 -2.55 -2.93
N ASP A 56 -12.80 -2.85 -1.93
CA ASP A 56 -13.21 -3.31 -0.61
C ASP A 56 -12.94 -2.24 0.48
N LEU A 57 -12.45 -1.06 0.09
CA LEU A 57 -12.30 0.14 0.92
C LEU A 57 -13.58 0.98 0.89
#